data_AF-A0A7V8W6I4-F1
#
_entry.id   AF-A0A7V8W6I4-F1
#
_cell.length_a   1.000
_cell.length_b   1.000
_cell.length_c   1.000
_cell.angle_alpha   90.00
_cell.angle_beta   90.00
_cell.angle_gamma   90.00
#
_symmetry.space_group_name_H-M   'P 1'
#
loop_
_entity.id
_entity.type
_entity.pdbx_description
1 polymer ?
#
loop_
_entity_poly.entity_id
_entity_poly.type
_entity_poly.pdbx_seq_one_letter_code
_entity_poly.pdbx_strand_id
1 'polypeptide(L)'
;MNPDSSLTLTFDGDITSNKTLVPGLKSRVLSAGAEQTILGDFLALRIGVLKNVEDAKSTFTPTAGFGIRFFALRIDVGGGYDFRQQQALASGSISMTF
;
A
#
# COMPACT_ATOMS: atom_id res chain seq x y z
N MET A 1 27.87 3.78 -6.88
CA MET A 1 26.84 4.28 -5.96
C MET A 1 25.82 5.03 -6.80
N ASN A 2 24.73 4.38 -7.21
CA ASN A 2 23.76 4.95 -8.14
C ASN A 2 22.63 5.64 -7.34
N PRO A 3 22.41 6.96 -7.44
CA PRO A 3 21.44 7.69 -6.60
C PRO A 3 19.98 7.57 -7.07
N ASP A 4 19.75 7.02 -8.27
CA ASP A 4 18.47 7.14 -8.99
C ASP A 4 17.38 6.12 -8.59
N SER A 5 17.69 5.12 -7.75
CA SER A 5 16.75 4.02 -7.44
C SER A 5 16.08 4.12 -6.07
N SER A 6 16.23 5.24 -5.35
CA SER A 6 15.74 5.33 -3.97
C SER A 6 14.25 5.64 -3.85
N LEU A 7 13.61 6.25 -4.86
CA LEU A 7 12.20 6.67 -4.79
C LEU A 7 11.41 6.06 -5.95
N THR A 8 10.42 5.24 -5.62
CA THR A 8 9.47 4.64 -6.56
C THR A 8 8.09 5.22 -6.30
N LEU A 9 7.46 5.77 -7.32
CA LEU A 9 6.07 6.23 -7.25
C LEU A 9 5.17 5.17 -7.89
N THR A 10 4.12 4.78 -7.18
CA THR A 10 3.13 3.81 -7.66
C THR A 10 1.77 4.48 -7.77
N PHE A 11 1.07 4.19 -8.86
CA PHE A 11 -0.30 4.60 -9.05
C PHE A 11 -1.05 3.41 -9.63
N ASP A 12 -1.94 2.85 -8.84
CA ASP A 12 -2.69 1.66 -9.18
C ASP A 12 -4.17 2.01 -9.15
N GLY A 13 -4.80 1.98 -10.32
CA GLY A 13 -6.22 2.19 -10.47
C GLY A 13 -6.89 0.91 -10.94
N ASP A 14 -7.59 0.24 -10.03
CA ASP A 14 -8.41 -0.90 -10.38
C ASP A 14 -9.72 -0.41 -11.01
N ILE A 15 -9.70 -0.33 -12.35
CA ILE A 15 -10.85 0.01 -13.20
C ILE A 15 -11.75 -1.23 -13.45
N THR A 16 -11.29 -2.43 -13.08
CA THR A 16 -12.01 -3.67 -13.27
C THR A 16 -13.18 -3.78 -12.31
N SER A 17 -14.40 -3.59 -12.83
CA SER A 17 -15.66 -3.87 -12.14
C SER A 17 -15.80 -5.37 -11.87
N ASN A 18 -15.16 -5.89 -10.81
CA ASN A 18 -15.29 -7.30 -10.48
C ASN A 18 -16.69 -7.55 -9.89
N LYS A 19 -17.50 -8.38 -10.57
CA LYS A 19 -18.79 -8.83 -10.04
C LYS A 19 -18.52 -9.74 -8.85
N THR A 20 -18.64 -9.22 -7.64
CA THR A 20 -18.69 -10.03 -6.43
C THR A 20 -19.98 -10.86 -6.41
N LEU A 21 -20.02 -11.94 -5.63
CA LEU A 21 -21.15 -12.89 -5.49
C LEU A 21 -22.46 -12.24 -4.98
N VAL A 22 -22.45 -10.93 -4.71
CA VAL A 22 -23.60 -10.14 -4.29
C VAL A 22 -23.99 -9.19 -5.44
N PRO A 23 -25.21 -9.27 -5.98
CA PRO A 23 -25.63 -8.41 -7.08
C PRO A 23 -25.58 -6.93 -6.67
N GLY A 24 -24.78 -6.10 -7.36
CA GLY A 24 -24.85 -4.64 -7.27
C GLY A 24 -23.60 -3.90 -6.76
N LEU A 25 -22.53 -4.60 -6.36
CA LEU A 25 -21.27 -3.99 -5.90
C LEU A 25 -20.19 -4.05 -7.00
N LYS A 26 -19.82 -2.89 -7.53
CA LYS A 26 -18.79 -2.60 -8.55
C LYS A 26 -17.53 -1.97 -7.94
N SER A 27 -16.73 -2.73 -7.20
CA SER A 27 -15.54 -2.16 -6.53
C SER A 27 -14.62 -1.47 -7.54
N ARG A 28 -14.47 -0.14 -7.42
CA ARG A 28 -13.50 0.67 -8.19
C ARG A 28 -12.59 1.36 -7.20
N VAL A 29 -11.39 0.84 -7.03
CA VAL A 29 -10.41 1.36 -6.06
C VAL A 29 -9.33 2.12 -6.81
N LEU A 30 -9.06 3.35 -6.40
CA LEU A 30 -7.88 4.10 -6.82
C LEU A 30 -6.92 4.15 -5.64
N SER A 31 -5.69 3.73 -5.87
CA SER A 31 -4.59 3.82 -4.92
C SER A 31 -3.41 4.56 -5.54
N ALA A 32 -2.77 5.38 -4.72
CA ALA A 32 -1.52 6.03 -5.06
C ALA A 32 -0.55 5.80 -3.91
N GLY A 33 0.71 5.50 -4.22
CA GLY A 33 1.75 5.19 -3.25
C GLY A 33 3.09 5.78 -3.65
N ALA A 34 3.94 5.97 -2.65
CA ALA A 34 5.34 6.26 -2.82
C ALA A 34 6.12 5.31 -1.92
N GLU A 35 7.11 4.64 -2.49
CA GLU A 35 8.06 3.81 -1.78
C GLU A 35 9.44 4.45 -1.88
N GLN A 36 10.09 4.63 -0.73
CA GLN A 36 11.46 5.13 -0.64
C GLN A 36 12.37 4.12 0.06
N THR A 37 13.38 3.62 -0.64
CA THR A 37 14.41 2.75 -0.09
C THR A 37 15.66 3.55 0.29
N ILE A 38 16.13 3.36 1.52
CA ILE A 38 17.26 4.06 2.13
C ILE A 38 18.32 3.04 2.54
N LEU A 39 19.60 3.43 2.45
CA LEU A 39 20.76 2.62 2.88
C LEU A 39 20.89 1.28 2.15
N GLY A 40 20.71 1.25 0.82
CA GLY A 40 20.91 0.04 0.02
C GLY A 40 19.92 -1.07 0.34
N ASP A 41 18.62 -0.75 0.30
CA ASP A 41 17.48 -1.61 0.61
C ASP A 41 17.34 -2.04 2.09
N PHE A 42 18.22 -1.59 2.98
CA PHE A 42 18.12 -1.92 4.40
C PHE A 42 16.81 -1.42 5.02
N LEU A 43 16.38 -0.21 4.65
CA LEU A 43 15.13 0.38 5.11
C LEU A 43 14.28 0.78 3.90
N ALA A 44 13.05 0.31 3.81
CA ALA A 44 12.06 0.75 2.86
C ALA A 44 10.96 1.49 3.60
N LEU A 45 10.61 2.70 3.18
CA LEU A 45 9.48 3.46 3.68
C LEU A 45 8.41 3.49 2.61
N ARG A 46 7.16 3.25 2.99
CA ARG A 46 6.02 3.27 2.08
C ARG A 46 4.98 4.20 2.64
N ILE A 47 4.47 5.09 1.80
CA ILE A 47 3.30 5.89 2.10
C ILE A 47 2.32 5.73 0.95
N GLY A 48 1.04 5.79 1.25
CA GLY A 48 0.02 5.69 0.22
C GLY A 48 -1.30 6.27 0.66
N VAL A 49 -2.18 6.41 -0.31
CA VAL A 49 -3.57 6.76 -0.11
C VAL A 49 -4.40 5.86 -0.99
N LEU A 50 -5.49 5.34 -0.43
CA LEU A 50 -6.45 4.53 -1.15
C LEU A 50 -7.83 5.16 -1.05
N LYS A 51 -8.54 5.16 -2.17
CA LYS A 51 -9.88 5.73 -2.29
C LYS A 51 -10.75 4.76 -3.08
N ASN A 52 -11.83 4.30 -2.46
CA ASN A 52 -12.90 3.64 -3.19
C ASN A 52 -13.71 4.72 -3.93
N VAL A 53 -13.73 4.64 -5.25
CA VAL A 53 -14.47 5.58 -6.12
C VAL A 53 -15.91 5.15 -6.31
N GLU A 54 -16.22 3.89 -6.03
CA GLU A 54 -17.58 3.38 -6.13
C GLU A 54 -18.48 3.90 -5.01
N ASP A 55 -17.95 3.97 -3.79
CA ASP A 55 -18.67 4.56 -2.68
C ASP A 55 -18.47 6.08 -2.68
N ALA A 56 -19.51 6.82 -3.07
CA ALA A 56 -19.52 8.28 -3.06
C ALA A 56 -19.26 8.88 -1.65
N LYS A 57 -19.40 8.08 -0.58
CA LYS A 57 -19.07 8.45 0.80
C LYS A 57 -17.67 7.99 1.24
N SER A 58 -16.95 7.17 0.47
CA SER A 58 -15.59 6.75 0.82
C SER A 58 -14.63 7.92 0.72
N THR A 59 -13.82 8.09 1.76
CA THR A 59 -12.77 9.12 1.83
C THR A 59 -11.42 8.50 1.51
N PHE A 60 -10.41 9.33 1.27
CA PHE A 60 -9.03 8.88 1.15
C PHE A 60 -8.60 8.26 2.47
N THR A 61 -8.18 7.00 2.43
CA THR A 61 -7.58 6.29 3.55
C THR A 61 -6.07 6.38 3.39
N PRO A 62 -5.37 7.14 4.25
CA PRO A 62 -3.92 7.15 4.23
C PRO A 62 -3.38 5.82 4.76
N THR A 63 -2.35 5.32 4.09
CA THR A 63 -1.56 4.16 4.49
C THR A 63 -0.11 4.59 4.66
N ALA A 64 0.56 3.94 5.60
CA ALA A 64 1.97 4.08 5.84
C ALA A 64 2.54 2.71 6.21
N GLY A 65 3.77 2.44 5.80
CA GLY A 65 4.47 1.22 6.13
C GLY A 65 5.97 1.43 6.09
N PHE A 66 6.67 0.51 6.72
CA PHE A 66 8.11 0.43 6.66
C PHE A 66 8.52 -1.03 6.56
N GLY A 67 9.62 -1.28 5.87
CA GLY A 67 10.24 -2.57 5.72
C GLY A 67 11.71 -2.48 6.12
N ILE A 68 12.19 -3.52 6.79
CA ILE A 68 13.59 -3.68 7.14
C ILE A 68 14.10 -4.94 6.44
N ARG A 69 15.23 -4.80 5.74
CA ARG A 69 15.93 -5.92 5.12
C ARG A 69 17.27 -6.11 5.81
N PHE A 70 17.42 -7.25 6.45
CA PHE A 70 18.68 -7.69 7.04
C PHE A 70 19.19 -8.92 6.27
N PHE A 71 20.14 -8.69 5.36
CA PHE A 71 20.77 -9.71 4.54
C PHE A 71 19.74 -10.51 3.71
N ALA A 72 19.38 -11.71 4.16
CA ALA A 72 18.39 -12.61 3.55
C ALA A 72 16.97 -12.44 4.13
N LEU A 73 16.83 -11.79 5.29
CA LEU A 73 15.56 -11.60 5.97
C LEU A 73 14.95 -10.25 5.59
N ARG A 74 13.68 -10.26 5.18
CA ARG A 74 12.87 -9.07 4.94
C ARG A 74 11.65 -9.11 5.84
N ILE A 75 11.43 -8.02 6.56
CA ILE A 75 10.26 -7.80 7.41
C ILE A 75 9.60 -6.53 6.91
N ASP A 76 8.34 -6.60 6.51
CA ASP A 76 7.56 -5.44 6.13
C ASP A 76 6.36 -5.31 7.06
N VAL A 77 6.08 -4.09 7.53
CA VAL A 77 4.93 -3.76 8.36
C VAL A 77 4.26 -2.54 7.77
N GLY A 78 2.94 -2.60 7.59
CA GLY A 78 2.13 -1.53 7.05
C GLY A 78 0.83 -1.38 7.81
N GLY A 79 0.25 -0.19 7.75
CA GLY A 79 -1.06 0.07 8.31
C GLY A 79 -1.71 1.29 7.66
N GLY A 80 -3.01 1.39 7.82
CA GLY A 80 -3.80 2.51 7.33
C GLY A 80 -4.99 2.74 8.23
N TYR A 81 -5.51 3.96 8.21
CA TYR A 81 -6.65 4.31 9.04
C TYR A 81 -7.67 5.11 8.25
N ASP A 82 -8.88 4.58 8.14
CA ASP A 82 -10.03 5.31 7.60
C ASP A 82 -10.65 6.15 8.72
N PHE A 83 -10.37 7.45 8.69
CA PHE A 83 -10.86 8.42 9.68
C PHE A 83 -12.39 8.58 9.70
N ARG A 84 -13.11 8.17 8.64
CA ARG A 84 -14.58 8.32 8.55
C ARG A 84 -15.32 7.03 8.86
N GLN A 85 -14.80 5.88 8.43
CA GLN A 85 -15.40 4.59 8.76
C GLN A 85 -14.86 4.01 10.08
N GLN A 86 -13.89 4.68 10.70
CA GLN A 86 -13.22 4.22 11.93
C GLN A 86 -12.63 2.82 11.78
N GLN A 87 -12.11 2.51 10.58
CA GLN A 87 -11.52 1.22 10.28
C GLN A 87 -10.00 1.36 10.25
N ALA A 88 -9.32 0.51 11.01
CA ALA A 88 -7.89 0.36 10.96
C ALA A 88 -7.53 -0.88 10.14
N LEU A 89 -6.54 -0.74 9.28
CA LEU A 89 -5.94 -1.82 8.52
C LEU A 89 -4.49 -1.95 9.00
N ALA A 90 -4.04 -3.18 9.21
CA ALA A 90 -2.65 -3.48 9.49
C ALA A 90 -2.25 -4.72 8.69
N SER A 91 -1.06 -4.69 8.13
CA SER A 91 -0.44 -5.79 7.41
C SER A 91 0.99 -5.98 7.87
N GLY A 92 1.44 -7.22 7.91
CA GLY A 92 2.82 -7.55 8.20
C GLY A 92 3.22 -8.76 7.36
N SER A 93 4.40 -8.74 6.80
CA SER A 93 4.98 -9.87 6.08
C SER A 93 6.42 -10.09 6.51
N ILE A 94 6.81 -11.36 6.53
CA ILE A 94 8.18 -11.79 6.78
C ILE A 94 8.54 -12.74 5.65
N SER A 95 9.69 -12.49 5.02
CA SER A 95 10.18 -13.31 3.92
C SER A 95 11.68 -13.54 4.05
N MET A 96 12.13 -14.71 3.62
CA MET A 96 13.55 -15.10 3.64
C MET A 96 13.94 -15.57 2.23
N THR A 97 15.03 -15.03 1.70
CA THR A 97 15.58 -15.41 0.39
C THR A 97 16.86 -16.23 0.60
N PHE A 98 16.95 -17.41 -0.01
CA PHE A 98 18.07 -18.34 0.07
C PHE A 98 18.75 -18.50 -1.30
#